data_AF-A0A6M0F5C6-F1
#
_entry.id   AF-A0A6M0F5C6-F1
#
_cell.length_a   1.000
_cell.length_b   1.000
_cell.length_c   1.000
_cell.angle_alpha   90.00
_cell.angle_beta   90.00
_cell.angle_gamma   90.00
#
_symmetry.space_group_name_H-M   'P 1'
#
loop_
_entity.id
_entity.type
_entity.pdbx_description
1 polymer ?
#
loop_
_entity_poly.entity_id
_entity_poly.type
_entity_poly.pdbx_seq_one_letter_code
_entity_poly.pdbx_strand_id
1 'polypeptide(L)'
;MAKKDYALKVGDPVIVKPDVFDPDFRIPIGGWQGRVGVINSLDNILRIDWDSLTLKNMPPEVIERCQNEGLYWHQMYLYPSEVEPTIARDSAQDAIAIVKAIDRGKSLEEVLKESGPSVASSTQWTFPRSDHTDHTW
;
A
#
# COMPACT_ATOMS: atom_id res chain seq x y z
N MET A 1 21.15 19.73 17.83
CA MET A 1 20.77 18.62 16.94
C MET A 1 19.96 19.21 15.80
N ALA A 2 20.35 19.00 14.55
CA ALA A 2 19.61 19.52 13.41
C ALA A 2 18.27 18.79 13.29
N LYS A 3 17.15 19.51 13.41
CA LYS A 3 15.85 19.02 12.98
C LYS A 3 15.98 18.74 11.49
N LYS A 4 15.91 17.46 11.11
CA LYS A 4 15.80 17.11 9.70
C LYS A 4 14.34 17.35 9.35
N ASP A 5 14.07 18.49 8.73
CA ASP A 5 12.74 18.93 8.29
C ASP A 5 12.28 18.05 7.13
N TYR A 6 11.89 16.81 7.43
CA TYR A 6 11.07 16.05 6.50
C TYR A 6 9.65 16.60 6.61
N ALA A 7 9.37 17.64 5.81
CA ALA A 7 8.01 18.11 5.57
C ALA A 7 7.27 17.05 4.74
N LEU A 8 6.90 15.94 5.39
CA LEU A 8 6.03 14.93 4.82
C LEU A 8 4.74 15.62 4.38
N LYS A 9 4.23 15.25 3.20
CA LYS A 9 2.93 15.69 2.69
C LYS A 9 2.01 14.50 2.47
N VAL A 10 0.72 14.79 2.39
CA VAL A 10 -0.29 13.78 2.02
C VAL A 10 0.10 13.14 0.68
N GLY A 11 0.05 11.81 0.64
CA GLY A 11 0.43 10.97 -0.50
C GLY A 11 1.87 10.46 -0.46
N ASP A 12 2.74 11.02 0.38
CA ASP A 12 4.14 10.59 0.46
C ASP A 12 4.23 9.14 0.96
N PRO A 13 5.03 8.29 0.29
CA PRO A 13 5.32 6.95 0.77
C PRO A 13 6.26 6.98 1.98
N VAL A 14 5.90 6.22 3.01
CA VAL A 14 6.67 6.09 4.25
C VAL A 14 6.86 4.64 4.66
N ILE A 15 7.96 4.37 5.36
CA ILE A 15 8.25 3.10 6.02
C ILE A 15 8.37 3.34 7.53
N VAL A 16 7.83 2.42 8.31
CA VAL A 16 7.91 2.43 9.77
C VAL A 16 9.28 1.95 10.22
N LYS A 17 9.91 2.65 11.17
CA LYS A 17 11.23 2.32 11.70
C LYS A 17 11.22 0.98 12.46
N PRO A 18 12.35 0.24 12.51
CA PRO A 18 12.40 -1.13 13.06
C PRO A 18 11.86 -1.29 14.49
N ASP A 19 12.09 -0.31 15.36
CA ASP A 19 11.76 -0.39 16.80
C ASP A 19 10.37 0.15 17.15
N VAL A 20 9.52 0.40 16.16
CA VAL A 20 8.19 0.96 16.36
C VAL A 20 7.17 -0.16 16.54
N PHE A 21 6.31 0.05 17.52
CA PHE A 21 5.19 -0.82 17.84
C PHE A 21 3.89 -0.11 17.55
N ASP A 22 2.90 -0.89 17.16
CA ASP A 22 1.54 -0.42 17.06
C ASP A 22 1.05 0.10 18.44
N PRO A 23 0.42 1.29 18.50
CA PRO A 23 0.01 1.92 19.74
C PRO A 23 -1.10 1.16 20.49
N ASP A 24 -1.94 0.41 19.78
CA ASP A 24 -3.14 -0.22 20.35
C ASP A 24 -2.84 -1.59 20.98
N PHE A 25 -2.08 -2.43 20.28
CA PHE A 25 -1.81 -3.83 20.62
C PHE A 25 -0.35 -4.12 20.97
N ARG A 26 0.56 -3.15 20.78
CA ARG A 26 2.00 -3.31 21.04
C ARG A 26 2.63 -4.44 20.23
N ILE A 27 2.17 -4.63 19.00
CA ILE A 27 2.81 -5.55 18.03
C ILE A 27 3.92 -4.81 17.26
N PRO A 28 5.02 -5.49 16.90
CA PRO A 28 6.07 -4.86 16.10
C PRO A 28 5.55 -4.59 14.68
N ILE A 29 5.62 -3.33 14.25
CA ILE A 29 5.21 -2.89 12.90
C ILE A 29 6.37 -2.29 12.12
N GLY A 30 7.59 -2.42 12.63
CA GLY A 30 8.81 -2.05 11.91
C GLY A 30 8.87 -2.68 10.52
N GLY A 31 9.19 -1.86 9.52
CA GLY A 31 9.22 -2.27 8.11
C GLY A 31 7.87 -2.25 7.39
N TRP A 32 6.75 -1.98 8.09
CA TRP A 32 5.47 -1.76 7.42
C TRP A 32 5.54 -0.46 6.60
N GLN A 33 4.90 -0.46 5.42
CA GLN A 33 4.90 0.69 4.52
C GLN A 33 3.48 1.12 4.19
N GLY A 34 3.35 2.40 3.91
CA GLY A 34 2.09 3.00 3.52
C GLY A 34 2.31 4.39 2.94
N ARG A 35 1.21 5.14 2.85
CA ARG A 35 1.21 6.52 2.39
C ARG A 35 0.63 7.43 3.47
N VAL A 36 1.14 8.63 3.58
CA VAL A 36 0.55 9.65 4.47
C VAL A 36 -0.86 9.99 3.94
N GLY A 37 -1.90 9.58 4.66
CA GLY A 37 -3.30 9.85 4.33
C GLY A 37 -3.76 11.20 4.88
N VAL A 38 -3.40 11.51 6.12
CA VAL A 38 -3.75 12.76 6.81
C VAL A 38 -2.57 13.24 7.64
N ILE A 39 -2.41 14.57 7.72
CA ILE A 39 -1.48 15.22 8.64
C ILE A 39 -2.30 16.03 9.62
N ASN A 40 -2.25 15.68 10.90
CA ASN A 40 -2.77 16.50 11.98
C ASN A 40 -1.63 17.33 12.56
N SER A 41 -1.61 18.62 12.22
CA SER A 41 -0.59 19.56 12.68
C SER A 41 -0.73 19.99 14.13
N LEU A 42 -1.92 19.88 14.73
CA LEU A 42 -2.14 20.24 16.13
C LEU A 42 -1.46 19.21 17.05
N ASP A 43 -1.65 17.92 16.74
CA ASP A 43 -1.11 16.82 17.56
C ASP A 43 0.22 16.28 17.03
N ASN A 44 0.69 16.78 15.88
CA ASN A 44 1.89 16.32 15.18
C ASN A 44 1.86 14.80 14.92
N ILE A 45 0.73 14.31 14.42
CA ILE A 45 0.49 12.89 14.11
C ILE A 45 0.12 12.75 12.63
N LEU A 46 0.63 11.68 12.03
CA LEU A 46 0.33 11.26 10.67
C LEU A 46 -0.64 10.09 10.72
N ARG A 47 -1.71 10.15 9.93
CA ARG A 47 -2.42 8.93 9.55
C ARG A 47 -1.71 8.33 8.35
N ILE A 48 -1.31 7.08 8.47
CA ILE A 48 -0.72 6.28 7.40
C ILE A 48 -1.78 5.32 6.92
N ASP A 49 -2.08 5.35 5.63
CA ASP A 49 -2.93 4.34 4.99
C ASP A 49 -1.99 3.27 4.42
N TRP A 50 -2.14 2.01 4.86
CA TRP A 50 -1.19 0.93 4.55
C TRP A 50 -1.20 0.58 3.06
N ASP A 51 -0.02 0.24 2.53
CA ASP A 51 0.10 -0.19 1.14
C ASP A 51 -0.40 -1.64 0.94
N SER A 52 -0.62 -2.03 -0.31
CA SER A 52 -1.15 -3.35 -0.67
C SER A 52 -0.27 -4.50 -0.19
N LEU A 53 1.06 -4.32 -0.11
CA LEU A 53 1.96 -5.39 0.31
C LEU A 53 1.96 -5.55 1.83
N THR A 54 1.89 -4.45 2.59
CA THR A 54 1.68 -4.49 4.04
C THR A 54 0.32 -5.10 4.37
N LEU A 55 -0.75 -4.74 3.65
CA LEU A 55 -2.07 -5.32 3.87
C LEU A 55 -2.13 -6.83 3.57
N LYS A 56 -1.48 -7.29 2.49
CA LYS A 56 -1.40 -8.72 2.14
C LYS A 56 -0.61 -9.56 3.15
N ASN A 57 0.41 -8.96 3.77
CA ASN A 57 1.29 -9.63 4.72
C ASN A 57 0.89 -9.37 6.18
N MET A 58 -0.15 -8.58 6.42
CA MET A 58 -0.67 -8.32 7.75
C MET A 58 -1.15 -9.65 8.37
N PRO A 59 -0.73 -9.97 9.62
CA PRO A 59 -1.20 -11.18 10.27
C PRO A 59 -2.74 -11.16 10.39
N PRO A 60 -3.45 -12.23 9.98
CA PRO A 60 -4.92 -12.27 10.02
C PRO A 60 -5.51 -11.96 11.39
N GLU A 61 -4.83 -12.35 12.47
CA GLU A 61 -5.24 -12.07 13.85
C GLU A 61 -5.29 -10.58 14.18
N VAL A 62 -4.48 -9.75 13.50
CA VAL A 62 -4.52 -8.29 13.67
C VAL A 62 -5.78 -7.72 13.04
N ILE A 63 -6.13 -8.19 11.83
CA ILE A 63 -7.34 -7.77 11.12
C ILE A 63 -8.58 -8.16 11.93
N GLU A 64 -8.67 -9.41 12.35
CA GLU A 64 -9.79 -9.93 13.15
C GLU A 64 -9.93 -9.16 14.47
N ARG A 65 -8.82 -8.91 15.16
CA ARG A 65 -8.83 -8.16 16.41
C ARG A 65 -9.29 -6.72 16.20
N CYS A 66 -8.76 -6.02 15.19
CA CYS A 66 -9.22 -4.68 14.83
C CYS A 66 -10.74 -4.66 14.55
N GLN A 67 -11.25 -5.61 13.77
CA GLN A 67 -12.69 -5.70 13.46
C GLN A 67 -13.52 -5.91 14.73
N ASN A 68 -13.09 -6.79 15.62
CA ASN A 68 -13.77 -7.05 16.90
C ASN A 68 -13.76 -5.84 17.84
N GLU A 69 -12.68 -5.05 17.82
CA GLU A 69 -12.52 -3.85 18.67
C GLU A 69 -13.06 -2.57 18.00
N GLY A 70 -13.59 -2.64 16.76
CA GLY A 70 -14.10 -1.48 16.03
C GLY A 70 -13.00 -0.54 15.53
N LEU A 71 -11.79 -1.05 15.35
CA LEU A 71 -10.61 -0.32 14.87
C LEU A 71 -10.39 -0.52 13.36
N TYR A 72 -9.75 0.45 12.73
CA TYR A 72 -9.40 0.39 11.31
C TYR A 72 -8.05 -0.29 11.11
N TRP A 73 -8.06 -1.57 10.71
CA TRP A 73 -6.84 -2.34 10.43
C TRP A 73 -6.00 -1.82 9.24
N HIS A 74 -6.61 -1.06 8.31
CA HIS A 74 -5.96 -0.60 7.09
C HIS A 74 -5.24 0.76 7.21
N GLN A 75 -5.24 1.36 8.41
CA GLN A 75 -4.58 2.64 8.65
C GLN A 75 -4.00 2.69 10.08
N MET A 76 -3.06 3.60 10.32
CA MET A 76 -2.44 3.79 11.63
C MET A 76 -2.05 5.24 11.87
N TYR A 77 -2.14 5.68 13.12
CA TYR A 77 -1.70 7.01 13.53
C TYR A 77 -0.32 6.93 14.20
N LEU A 78 0.71 7.51 13.58
CA LEU A 78 2.10 7.51 14.07
C LEU A 78 2.70 8.92 14.06
N TYR A 79 3.71 9.14 14.88
CA TYR A 79 4.49 10.38 14.86
C TYR A 79 5.41 10.43 13.63
N PRO A 80 5.69 11.62 13.08
CA PRO A 80 6.69 11.78 12.01
C PRO A 80 8.07 11.22 12.36
N SER A 81 8.42 11.14 13.65
CA SER A 81 9.68 10.57 14.12
C SER A 81 9.76 9.04 14.03
N GLU A 82 8.64 8.35 13.87
CA GLU A 82 8.53 6.88 13.83
C GLU A 82 8.62 6.33 12.42
N VAL A 83 8.64 7.21 11.41
CA VAL A 83 8.67 6.82 10.01
C VAL A 83 9.84 7.49 9.27
N GLU A 84 10.13 6.95 8.10
CA GLU A 84 11.09 7.50 7.16
C GLU A 84 10.49 7.53 5.76
N PRO A 85 10.81 8.54 4.93
CA PRO A 85 10.43 8.51 3.51
C PRO A 85 10.98 7.26 2.83
N THR A 86 10.20 6.67 1.93
CA THR A 86 10.61 5.47 1.18
C THR A 86 10.19 5.57 -0.28
N ILE A 87 10.40 4.50 -1.05
CA ILE A 87 9.89 4.37 -2.41
C ILE A 87 8.54 3.64 -2.34
N ALA A 88 7.54 4.18 -3.02
CA ALA A 88 6.25 3.53 -3.16
C ALA A 88 6.40 2.17 -3.86
N ARG A 89 5.77 1.13 -3.31
CA ARG A 89 5.80 -0.23 -3.86
C ARG A 89 4.61 -0.53 -4.79
N ASP A 90 3.59 0.31 -4.75
CA ASP A 90 2.32 0.16 -5.47
C ASP A 90 1.61 1.51 -5.70
N SER A 91 0.41 1.47 -6.27
CA SER A 91 -0.51 2.61 -6.35
C SER A 91 -1.52 2.64 -5.20
N ALA A 92 -2.12 3.80 -4.93
CA ALA A 92 -3.22 3.91 -3.96
C ALA A 92 -4.42 3.04 -4.35
N GLN A 93 -4.66 2.85 -5.65
CA GLN A 93 -5.72 1.99 -6.17
C GLN A 93 -5.49 0.52 -5.84
N ASP A 94 -4.24 0.06 -5.88
CA ASP A 94 -3.88 -1.31 -5.50
C ASP A 94 -4.19 -1.53 -4.02
N ALA A 95 -3.78 -0.61 -3.14
CA ALA A 95 -4.09 -0.69 -1.71
C ALA A 95 -5.61 -0.72 -1.46
N ILE A 96 -6.38 0.17 -2.10
CA ILE A 96 -7.85 0.19 -1.99
C ILE A 96 -8.48 -1.13 -2.45
N ALA A 97 -7.95 -1.76 -3.50
CA ALA A 97 -8.43 -3.07 -3.95
C ALA A 97 -8.21 -4.14 -2.87
N ILE A 98 -7.04 -4.17 -2.22
CA ILE A 98 -6.79 -5.10 -1.11
C ILE A 98 -7.71 -4.81 0.06
N VAL A 99 -7.92 -3.53 0.40
CA VAL A 99 -8.81 -3.14 1.49
C VAL A 99 -10.22 -3.71 1.26
N LYS A 100 -10.77 -3.48 0.07
CA LYS A 100 -12.09 -3.99 -0.32
C LYS A 100 -12.17 -5.52 -0.34
N ALA A 101 -11.08 -6.21 -0.70
CA ALA A 101 -11.04 -7.67 -0.72
C ALA A 101 -11.18 -8.26 0.68
N ILE A 102 -10.34 -7.80 1.59
CA ILE A 102 -10.35 -8.25 2.99
C ILE A 102 -11.67 -7.87 3.67
N ASP A 103 -12.17 -6.65 3.47
CA ASP A 103 -13.43 -6.18 4.07
C ASP A 103 -14.65 -7.01 3.64
N ARG A 104 -14.65 -7.51 2.40
CA ARG A 104 -15.73 -8.38 1.88
C ARG A 104 -15.55 -9.85 2.23
N GLY A 105 -14.47 -10.22 2.94
CA GLY A 105 -14.08 -11.61 3.15
C GLY A 105 -13.78 -12.37 1.85
N LYS A 106 -13.48 -11.65 0.76
CA LYS A 106 -13.28 -12.21 -0.58
C LYS A 106 -11.80 -12.52 -0.82
N SER A 107 -11.54 -13.49 -1.70
CA SER A 107 -10.18 -13.74 -2.18
C SER A 107 -9.70 -12.59 -3.07
N LEU A 108 -8.38 -12.35 -3.09
CA LEU A 108 -7.76 -11.32 -3.93
C LEU A 108 -8.05 -11.50 -5.42
N GLU A 109 -8.17 -12.74 -5.89
CA GLU A 109 -8.50 -13.04 -7.28
C GLU A 109 -9.90 -12.59 -7.68
N GLU A 110 -10.87 -12.67 -6.79
CA GLU A 110 -12.24 -12.24 -7.04
C GLU A 110 -12.33 -10.72 -7.14
N VAL A 111 -11.57 -10.00 -6.31
CA VAL A 111 -11.53 -8.54 -6.38
C VAL A 111 -10.85 -8.05 -7.64
N LEU A 112 -9.74 -8.67 -8.05
CA LEU A 112 -9.04 -8.33 -9.30
C LEU A 112 -9.90 -8.57 -10.55
N LYS A 113 -10.82 -9.55 -10.52
CA LYS A 113 -11.78 -9.80 -11.60
C LYS A 113 -12.90 -8.75 -11.65
N GLU A 114 -13.30 -8.18 -10.51
CA GLU A 114 -14.35 -7.15 -10.42
C GLU A 114 -13.82 -5.73 -10.69
N SER A 115 -12.57 -5.44 -10.31
CA SER A 115 -11.86 -4.26 -10.77
C SER A 115 -11.47 -4.49 -12.23
N GLY A 116 -12.38 -4.19 -13.16
CA GLY A 116 -12.12 -4.22 -14.61
C GLY A 116 -10.77 -3.56 -14.95
N PRO A 117 -10.16 -3.91 -16.10
CA PRO A 117 -8.75 -3.67 -16.35
C PRO A 117 -8.37 -2.23 -16.03
N SER A 118 -7.55 -2.07 -14.98
CA SER A 118 -6.73 -0.87 -14.83
C SER A 118 -5.98 -0.73 -16.15
N VAL A 119 -6.12 0.42 -16.81
CA VAL A 119 -5.39 0.76 -18.03
C VAL A 119 -3.90 0.83 -17.67
N ALA A 120 -3.27 -0.33 -17.59
CA ALA A 120 -1.84 -0.51 -17.72
C ALA A 120 -1.60 -0.75 -19.22
N SER A 121 -1.36 0.35 -19.91
CA SER A 121 -0.72 0.49 -21.22
C SER A 121 -0.97 -0.65 -22.22
N SER A 122 -1.78 -0.31 -23.22
CA SER A 122 -1.68 -0.85 -24.58
C SER A 122 -0.20 -0.98 -24.99
N THR A 123 0.30 -2.21 -24.97
CA THR A 123 1.36 -2.61 -25.88
C THR A 123 0.89 -3.86 -26.59
N GLN A 124 0.00 -3.63 -27.56
CA GLN A 124 -0.24 -4.55 -28.65
C GLN A 124 1.07 -4.65 -29.45
N TRP A 125 1.98 -5.53 -29.02
CA TRP A 125 3.13 -5.93 -29.84
C TRP A 125 2.58 -6.71 -31.03
N THR A 126 2.32 -6.01 -32.13
CA THR A 126 2.15 -6.65 -33.43
C THR A 126 3.53 -7.10 -33.89
N PHE A 127 3.80 -8.40 -33.86
CA PHE A 127 4.91 -8.97 -34.61
C PHE A 127 4.70 -8.64 -36.10
N PRO A 128 5.68 -8.04 -36.80
CA PRO A 128 5.63 -8.00 -38.26
C PRO A 128 5.76 -9.45 -38.77
N ARG A 129 4.78 -9.88 -39.58
CA ARG A 129 4.92 -11.07 -40.43
C ARG A 129 6.15 -10.82 -41.30
N SER A 130 7.20 -11.62 -41.11
CA SER A 130 8.24 -11.77 -42.12
C SER A 130 7.60 -12.40 -43.35
N ASP A 131 7.52 -11.59 -44.39
CA ASP A 131 7.31 -12.00 -45.76
C ASP A 131 8.48 -12.87 -46.22
N HIS A 132 8.25 -14.18 -46.23
CA HIS A 132 9.10 -15.10 -46.96
C HIS A 132 8.82 -14.88 -48.46
N THR A 133 9.69 -14.14 -49.14
CA THR A 133 9.73 -14.14 -50.60
C THR A 133 10.29 -15.47 -51.06
N ASP A 134 9.41 -16.33 -51.56
CA ASP A 134 9.76 -17.55 -52.29
C ASP A 134 10.29 -17.13 -53.67
N HIS A 135 11.60 -17.24 -53.86
CA HIS A 135 12.24 -17.07 -55.18
C HIS A 135 12.29 -18.43 -55.86
N THR A 136 11.34 -18.69 -56.74
CA THR A 136 11.46 -19.71 -57.78
C THR A 136 12.44 -19.24 -58.86
N TRP A 137 13.48 -20.03 -59.12
CA TRP A 137 14.18 -20.12 -60.39
C TRP A 137 14.14 -21.57 -60.85
#